data_AF-A0A5J4KIW8-F1
#
_entry.id   AF-A0A5J4KIW8-F1
#
_cell.length_a   1.000
_cell.length_b   1.000
_cell.length_c   1.000
_cell.angle_alpha   90.00
_cell.angle_beta   90.00
_cell.angle_gamma   90.00
#
_symmetry.space_group_name_H-M   'P 1'
#
loop_
_entity.id
_entity.type
_entity.pdbx_description
1 polymer ?
#
loop_
_entity_poly.entity_id
_entity_poly.type
_entity_poly.pdbx_seq_one_letter_code
_entity_poly.pdbx_strand_id
1 'polypeptide(L)'
;MVIEWHNYINTCCDIQQGQVEQSFKPVVERLANADPANKPVLIGEMGWGYQKGANDNQYQVQNYQYGVDIVDYAVQLARAGVAGGSAWDLDDAMHNKVWGMWNILKDTPPRPWFYSWSLLCKHFPATATIYRPTNPSNMRVLAAHLPGANGQNSTHWSVILVNHNASATNIALALPANEQPTAFTMYTYSEAQHATGSEKTLQPTAITRQQKDHRLLTQVPANSIVLLSS
;
A
#
# COMPACT_ATOMS: atom_id res chain seq x y z
N MET A 1 -21.54 -6.83 -10.56
CA MET A 1 -20.81 -8.04 -10.98
C MET A 1 -19.35 -7.65 -11.13
N VAL A 2 -18.42 -8.52 -10.72
CA VAL A 2 -16.97 -8.25 -10.72
C VAL A 2 -16.25 -9.41 -11.41
N ILE A 3 -15.01 -9.21 -11.86
CA ILE A 3 -14.10 -10.29 -12.26
C ILE A 3 -13.14 -10.48 -11.09
N GLU A 4 -13.00 -11.70 -10.59
CA GLU A 4 -12.26 -11.97 -9.37
C GLU A 4 -11.46 -13.26 -9.49
N TRP A 5 -10.23 -13.26 -8.96
CA TRP A 5 -9.41 -14.45 -8.77
C TRP A 5 -8.40 -14.28 -7.62
N HIS A 6 -7.79 -15.39 -7.19
CA HIS A 6 -6.80 -15.41 -6.13
C HIS A 6 -5.37 -15.37 -6.70
N ASN A 7 -4.47 -14.61 -6.07
CA ASN A 7 -3.07 -14.57 -6.50
C ASN A 7 -2.08 -14.42 -5.34
N TYR A 8 -1.23 -15.43 -5.19
CA TYR A 8 -0.11 -15.44 -4.27
C TYR A 8 1.21 -15.34 -5.02
N ILE A 9 2.10 -14.44 -4.59
CA ILE A 9 3.42 -14.30 -5.19
C ILE A 9 4.35 -15.38 -4.61
N ASN A 10 4.78 -16.32 -5.45
CA ASN A 10 5.54 -17.50 -5.02
C ASN A 10 7.06 -17.40 -5.23
N THR A 11 7.55 -16.21 -5.56
CA THR A 11 8.95 -15.90 -5.88
C THR A 11 9.52 -14.92 -4.86
N CYS A 12 10.85 -14.93 -4.70
CA CYS A 12 11.53 -14.17 -3.66
C CYS A 12 11.53 -12.65 -3.88
N CYS A 13 11.33 -12.18 -5.12
CA CYS A 13 11.62 -10.79 -5.44
C CYS A 13 10.65 -10.14 -6.42
N ASP A 14 9.61 -10.83 -6.92
CA ASP A 14 8.72 -10.25 -7.95
C ASP A 14 8.05 -8.96 -7.48
N ILE A 15 7.68 -8.89 -6.20
CA ILE A 15 7.16 -7.66 -5.60
C ILE A 15 8.22 -6.55 -5.67
N GLN A 16 9.41 -6.80 -5.12
CA GLN A 16 10.50 -5.81 -5.04
C GLN A 16 11.02 -5.38 -6.43
N GLN A 17 10.93 -6.26 -7.42
CA GLN A 17 11.34 -6.01 -8.81
C GLN A 17 10.24 -5.37 -9.67
N GLY A 18 9.07 -5.08 -9.10
CA GLY A 18 7.97 -4.44 -9.83
C GLY A 18 7.27 -5.36 -10.83
N GLN A 19 7.44 -6.69 -10.70
CA GLN A 19 6.92 -7.68 -11.65
C GLN A 19 5.41 -7.86 -11.53
N VAL A 20 4.81 -7.51 -10.39
CA VAL A 20 3.34 -7.58 -10.24
C VAL A 20 2.68 -6.60 -11.20
N GLU A 21 3.07 -5.32 -11.19
CA GLU A 21 2.48 -4.31 -12.08
C GLU A 21 2.67 -4.72 -13.56
N GLN A 22 3.87 -5.19 -13.91
CA GLN A 22 4.21 -5.64 -15.27
C GLN A 22 3.37 -6.83 -15.73
N SER A 23 3.07 -7.76 -14.83
CA SER A 23 2.31 -8.98 -15.16
C SER A 23 0.81 -8.74 -15.18
N PHE A 24 0.28 -7.93 -14.25
CA PHE A 24 -1.16 -7.70 -14.12
C PHE A 24 -1.71 -6.69 -15.12
N LYS A 25 -0.95 -5.64 -15.45
CA LYS A 25 -1.41 -4.57 -16.35
C LYS A 25 -1.93 -5.10 -17.71
N PRO A 26 -1.20 -5.92 -18.47
CA PRO A 26 -1.70 -6.42 -19.75
C PRO A 26 -2.92 -7.36 -19.60
N VAL A 27 -3.08 -8.02 -18.45
CA VAL A 27 -4.25 -8.86 -18.16
C VAL A 27 -5.47 -7.97 -17.91
N VAL A 28 -5.34 -6.95 -17.06
CA VAL A 28 -6.42 -6.00 -16.75
C VAL A 28 -6.86 -5.25 -18.01
N GLU A 29 -5.91 -4.77 -18.82
CA GLU A 29 -6.21 -4.09 -20.09
C GLU A 29 -6.96 -5.00 -21.08
N ARG A 30 -6.57 -6.28 -21.16
CA ARG A 30 -7.27 -7.26 -22.00
C ARG A 30 -8.70 -7.51 -21.52
N LEU A 31 -8.91 -7.63 -20.20
CA LEU A 31 -10.24 -7.83 -19.62
C LEU A 31 -11.14 -6.62 -19.87
N ALA A 32 -10.62 -5.40 -19.67
CA ALA A 32 -11.36 -4.17 -19.94
C ALA A 32 -11.80 -4.05 -21.42
N ASN A 33 -10.95 -4.50 -22.36
CA ASN A 33 -11.28 -4.50 -23.78
C ASN A 33 -12.28 -5.61 -24.18
N ALA A 34 -12.30 -6.72 -23.45
CA ALA A 34 -13.15 -7.87 -23.75
C ALA A 34 -14.53 -7.81 -23.07
N ASP A 35 -14.66 -7.09 -21.95
CA ASP A 35 -15.89 -6.98 -21.18
C ASP A 35 -16.61 -5.65 -21.45
N PRO A 36 -17.70 -5.62 -22.24
CA PRO A 36 -18.43 -4.39 -22.54
C PRO A 36 -19.08 -3.75 -21.31
N ALA A 37 -19.22 -4.50 -20.21
CA ALA A 37 -19.73 -3.97 -18.94
C ALA A 37 -18.63 -3.29 -18.10
N ASN A 38 -17.37 -3.35 -18.51
CA ASN A 38 -16.20 -2.81 -17.82
C ASN A 38 -16.19 -3.14 -16.32
N LYS A 39 -16.42 -4.42 -15.98
CA LYS A 39 -16.50 -4.85 -14.58
C LYS A 39 -15.16 -4.63 -13.89
N PRO A 40 -15.18 -4.19 -12.62
CA PRO A 40 -13.95 -4.07 -11.86
C PRO A 40 -13.30 -5.44 -11.67
N VAL A 41 -11.97 -5.45 -11.76
CA VAL A 41 -11.13 -6.59 -11.44
C VAL A 41 -10.76 -6.53 -9.96
N LEU A 42 -11.02 -7.60 -9.22
CA LEU A 42 -10.67 -7.76 -7.82
C LEU A 42 -9.74 -8.96 -7.62
N ILE A 43 -8.88 -8.89 -6.60
CA ILE A 43 -8.11 -10.03 -6.13
C ILE A 43 -8.69 -10.51 -4.80
N GLY A 44 -9.50 -11.57 -4.82
CA GLY A 44 -10.26 -12.02 -3.64
C GLY A 44 -9.39 -12.65 -2.57
N GLU A 45 -8.21 -13.13 -2.94
CA GLU A 45 -7.15 -13.49 -2.00
C GLU A 45 -5.79 -13.10 -2.57
N MET A 46 -5.00 -12.37 -1.80
CA MET A 46 -3.62 -12.05 -2.11
C MET A 46 -2.70 -12.30 -0.93
N GLY A 47 -1.46 -12.70 -1.22
CA GLY A 47 -0.47 -12.88 -0.18
C GLY A 47 0.91 -13.22 -0.74
N TRP A 48 1.89 -13.30 0.14
CA TRP A 48 3.23 -13.77 -0.20
C TRP A 48 3.31 -15.28 0.00
N GLY A 49 3.32 -16.05 -1.08
CA GLY A 49 3.40 -17.52 -1.04
C GLY A 49 4.84 -18.08 -1.01
N TYR A 50 5.85 -17.27 -1.31
CA TYR A 50 7.26 -17.63 -1.19
C TYR A 50 7.65 -17.88 0.27
N GLN A 51 8.59 -18.80 0.51
CA GLN A 51 9.06 -19.17 1.86
C GLN A 51 7.96 -19.62 2.84
N LYS A 52 6.82 -20.08 2.30
CA LYS A 52 5.78 -20.71 3.10
C LYS A 52 6.33 -21.97 3.78
N GLY A 53 6.11 -22.06 5.08
CA GLY A 53 6.52 -23.18 5.93
C GLY A 53 5.57 -24.39 5.85
N ALA A 54 5.84 -25.36 6.73
CA ALA A 54 5.00 -26.55 6.86
C ALA A 54 3.54 -26.19 7.19
N ASN A 55 2.61 -27.05 6.77
CA ASN A 55 1.17 -26.89 6.99
C ASN A 55 0.62 -25.55 6.48
N ASP A 56 1.21 -25.01 5.41
CA ASP A 56 0.73 -23.78 4.78
C ASP A 56 0.86 -22.54 5.70
N ASN A 57 1.79 -22.53 6.65
CA ASN A 57 2.07 -21.36 7.50
C ASN A 57 2.98 -20.35 6.78
N GLN A 58 2.67 -19.07 6.85
CA GLN A 58 3.53 -17.99 6.38
C GLN A 58 4.15 -17.24 7.55
N TYR A 59 5.32 -17.67 8.02
CA TYR A 59 5.98 -17.04 9.17
C TYR A 59 6.55 -15.64 8.86
N GLN A 60 6.71 -15.28 7.58
CA GLN A 60 7.20 -13.94 7.22
C GLN A 60 6.26 -12.82 7.68
N VAL A 61 4.97 -13.09 7.93
CA VAL A 61 4.00 -12.11 8.49
C VAL A 61 4.42 -11.53 9.84
N GLN A 62 5.37 -12.17 10.53
CA GLN A 62 5.93 -11.70 11.79
C GLN A 62 7.03 -10.64 11.60
N ASN A 63 7.58 -10.52 10.40
CA ASN A 63 8.69 -9.62 10.08
C ASN A 63 8.17 -8.31 9.48
N TYR A 64 8.88 -7.20 9.74
CA TYR A 64 8.53 -5.90 9.15
C TYR A 64 8.54 -5.93 7.62
N GLN A 65 9.45 -6.71 7.03
CA GLN A 65 9.62 -6.80 5.58
C GLN A 65 8.32 -7.22 4.88
N TYR A 66 7.54 -8.12 5.48
CA TYR A 66 6.25 -8.52 4.93
C TYR A 66 5.29 -7.34 4.83
N GLY A 67 5.32 -6.40 5.79
CA GLY A 67 4.53 -5.18 5.73
C GLY A 67 4.94 -4.23 4.59
N VAL A 68 6.24 -4.14 4.30
CA VAL A 68 6.73 -3.41 3.12
C VAL A 68 6.23 -4.05 1.83
N ASP A 69 6.43 -5.36 1.70
CA ASP A 69 6.16 -6.08 0.46
C ASP A 69 4.66 -6.23 0.17
N ILE A 70 3.82 -6.49 1.17
CA ILE A 70 2.38 -6.65 0.93
C ILE A 70 1.72 -5.33 0.51
N VAL A 71 2.17 -4.20 1.06
CA VAL A 71 1.71 -2.87 0.63
C VAL A 71 2.21 -2.55 -0.77
N ASP A 72 3.47 -2.87 -1.09
CA ASP A 72 3.98 -2.70 -2.46
C ASP A 72 3.20 -3.55 -3.46
N TYR A 73 2.88 -4.79 -3.09
CA TYR A 73 2.04 -5.66 -3.90
C TYR A 73 0.68 -4.98 -4.19
N ALA A 74 0.00 -4.45 -3.17
CA ALA A 74 -1.26 -3.72 -3.36
C ALA A 74 -1.10 -2.44 -4.21
N VAL A 75 0.00 -1.69 -4.02
CA VAL A 75 0.33 -0.52 -4.83
C VAL A 75 0.49 -0.90 -6.30
N GLN A 76 1.19 -1.99 -6.60
CA GLN A 76 1.37 -2.48 -7.96
C GLN A 76 0.06 -2.95 -8.60
N LEU A 77 -0.82 -3.61 -7.84
CA LEU A 77 -2.16 -3.97 -8.30
C LEU A 77 -2.99 -2.72 -8.67
N ALA A 78 -3.03 -1.71 -7.79
CA ALA A 78 -3.73 -0.45 -8.06
C ALA A 78 -3.16 0.27 -9.29
N ARG A 79 -1.83 0.26 -9.45
CA ARG A 79 -1.14 0.79 -10.63
C ARG A 79 -1.46 0.01 -11.91
N ALA A 80 -1.64 -1.31 -11.83
CA ALA A 80 -2.08 -2.15 -12.93
C ALA A 80 -3.56 -1.98 -13.31
N GLY A 81 -4.36 -1.26 -12.51
CA GLY A 81 -5.78 -1.02 -12.77
C GLY A 81 -6.73 -1.98 -12.06
N VAL A 82 -6.21 -2.82 -11.14
CA VAL A 82 -7.04 -3.63 -10.25
C VAL A 82 -7.79 -2.72 -9.27
N ALA A 83 -9.08 -2.98 -9.08
CA ALA A 83 -9.98 -2.13 -8.32
C ALA A 83 -9.96 -2.42 -6.80
N GLY A 84 -9.45 -3.57 -6.37
CA GLY A 84 -9.31 -3.92 -4.97
C GLY A 84 -8.67 -5.29 -4.77
N GLY A 85 -8.18 -5.54 -3.57
CA GLY A 85 -7.58 -6.81 -3.17
C GLY A 85 -7.82 -7.11 -1.69
N SER A 86 -7.93 -8.39 -1.36
CA SER A 86 -8.10 -8.86 0.03
C SER A 86 -6.90 -9.71 0.44
N ALA A 87 -6.15 -9.22 1.42
CA ALA A 87 -4.98 -9.93 1.92
C ALA A 87 -5.39 -11.14 2.78
N TRP A 88 -4.80 -12.29 2.46
CA TRP A 88 -4.87 -13.49 3.28
C TRP A 88 -3.83 -13.40 4.41
N ASP A 89 -4.17 -13.48 5.69
CA ASP A 89 -5.52 -13.51 6.29
C ASP A 89 -5.64 -12.46 7.40
N LEU A 90 -6.84 -12.23 7.90
CA LEU A 90 -7.11 -11.29 8.98
C LEU A 90 -6.55 -11.79 10.33
N ASP A 91 -6.80 -13.05 10.69
CA ASP A 91 -6.33 -13.64 11.94
C ASP A 91 -5.97 -15.13 11.82
N ASP A 92 -5.18 -15.65 12.77
CA ASP A 92 -4.69 -17.03 12.73
C ASP A 92 -5.74 -18.12 13.01
N ALA A 93 -6.88 -17.78 13.63
CA ALA A 93 -7.88 -18.79 13.98
C ALA A 93 -8.60 -19.30 12.73
N MET A 94 -8.68 -18.46 11.69
CA MET A 94 -9.09 -18.87 10.36
C MET A 94 -8.04 -19.87 9.82
N HIS A 95 -8.39 -21.16 9.91
CA HIS A 95 -7.56 -22.33 9.57
C HIS A 95 -6.45 -22.76 10.54
N ASN A 96 -6.31 -22.14 11.72
CA ASN A 96 -5.21 -22.43 12.65
C ASN A 96 -3.82 -22.31 11.98
N LYS A 97 -3.62 -21.25 11.19
CA LYS A 97 -2.39 -20.99 10.44
C LYS A 97 -1.80 -19.63 10.81
N VAL A 98 -0.49 -19.51 10.71
CA VAL A 98 0.24 -18.25 10.84
C VAL A 98 0.16 -17.51 9.50
N TRP A 99 -0.86 -16.67 9.36
CA TRP A 99 -1.06 -15.76 8.22
C TRP A 99 -1.65 -14.42 8.65
N GLY A 100 -2.35 -14.39 9.78
CA GLY A 100 -3.13 -13.25 10.25
C GLY A 100 -2.37 -11.93 10.41
N MET A 101 -3.11 -10.84 10.52
CA MET A 101 -2.62 -9.59 11.12
C MET A 101 -2.42 -9.73 12.63
N TRP A 102 -3.11 -10.66 13.29
CA TRP A 102 -2.95 -10.99 14.70
C TRP A 102 -3.35 -12.45 14.96
N ASN A 103 -3.00 -12.96 16.14
CA ASN A 103 -3.43 -14.28 16.57
C ASN A 103 -4.53 -14.09 17.63
N ILE A 104 -5.81 -14.33 17.31
CA ILE A 104 -6.90 -14.19 18.31
C ILE A 104 -6.92 -15.32 19.35
N LEU A 105 -6.22 -16.43 19.09
CA LEU A 105 -6.11 -17.55 20.03
C LEU A 105 -5.10 -17.26 21.15
N LYS A 106 -4.38 -16.13 21.07
CA LYS A 106 -3.41 -15.66 22.05
C LYS A 106 -3.61 -14.16 22.28
N ASP A 107 -3.40 -13.66 23.49
CA ASP A 107 -3.43 -12.21 23.74
C ASP A 107 -2.14 -11.56 23.22
N THR A 108 -2.05 -11.35 21.91
CA THR A 108 -0.86 -10.82 21.23
C THR A 108 -1.18 -9.53 20.49
N PRO A 109 -0.25 -8.55 20.50
CA PRO A 109 -0.39 -7.36 19.66
C PRO A 109 -0.52 -7.69 18.18
N PRO A 110 -1.07 -6.77 17.37
CA PRO A 110 -1.01 -6.89 15.91
C PRO A 110 0.43 -7.04 15.41
N ARG A 111 0.60 -7.83 14.35
CA ARG A 111 1.85 -8.03 13.63
C ARG A 111 2.22 -6.79 12.84
N PRO A 112 3.51 -6.61 12.48
CA PRO A 112 3.98 -5.41 11.80
C PRO A 112 3.15 -4.99 10.59
N TRP A 113 2.72 -5.94 9.76
CA TRP A 113 2.02 -5.60 8.51
C TRP A 113 0.63 -4.98 8.71
N PHE A 114 -0.03 -5.21 9.86
CA PHE A 114 -1.27 -4.54 10.24
C PHE A 114 -1.16 -3.01 10.12
N TYR A 115 -0.05 -2.45 10.58
CA TYR A 115 0.16 -1.01 10.66
C TYR A 115 0.30 -0.37 9.27
N SER A 116 1.09 -0.99 8.40
CA SER A 116 1.24 -0.56 7.01
C SER A 116 -0.05 -0.74 6.19
N TRP A 117 -0.74 -1.87 6.38
CA TRP A 117 -1.96 -2.21 5.64
C TRP A 117 -3.15 -1.36 6.06
N SER A 118 -3.33 -1.14 7.37
CA SER A 118 -4.41 -0.29 7.89
C SER A 118 -4.29 1.16 7.41
N LEU A 119 -3.07 1.69 7.29
CA LEU A 119 -2.83 3.01 6.72
C LEU A 119 -3.21 3.06 5.23
N LEU A 120 -2.81 2.06 4.44
CA LEU A 120 -3.22 1.95 3.03
C LEU A 120 -4.76 1.95 2.91
N CYS A 121 -5.45 1.07 3.64
CA CYS A 121 -6.91 0.96 3.60
C CYS A 121 -7.62 2.25 4.05
N LYS A 122 -7.09 2.95 5.05
CA LYS A 122 -7.68 4.18 5.59
C LYS A 122 -7.55 5.36 4.62
N HIS A 123 -6.42 5.49 3.95
CA HIS A 123 -6.06 6.69 3.17
C HIS A 123 -6.29 6.52 1.66
N PHE A 124 -6.62 5.31 1.19
CA PHE A 124 -6.97 5.03 -0.21
C PHE A 124 -8.38 4.42 -0.31
N PRO A 125 -9.44 5.16 0.08
CA PRO A 125 -10.80 4.63 0.06
C PRO A 125 -11.33 4.46 -1.36
N ALA A 126 -12.37 3.63 -1.52
CA ALA A 126 -12.96 3.28 -2.81
C ALA A 126 -13.52 4.48 -3.62
N THR A 127 -13.81 5.60 -2.97
CA THR A 127 -14.31 6.83 -3.62
C THR A 127 -13.19 7.74 -4.14
N ALA A 128 -11.92 7.42 -3.87
CA ALA A 128 -10.80 8.22 -4.32
C ALA A 128 -10.51 8.01 -5.81
N THR A 129 -10.08 9.08 -6.47
CA THR A 129 -9.44 8.99 -7.79
C THR A 129 -7.98 8.60 -7.61
N ILE A 130 -7.57 7.51 -8.26
CA ILE A 130 -6.21 6.98 -8.17
C ILE A 130 -5.32 7.53 -9.30
N TYR A 131 -4.18 8.10 -8.91
CA TYR A 131 -3.13 8.60 -9.77
C TYR A 131 -1.88 7.72 -9.70
N ARG A 132 -1.26 7.48 -10.86
CA ARG A 132 -0.13 6.56 -11.05
C ARG A 132 1.08 7.33 -11.60
N PRO A 133 1.70 8.23 -10.83
CA PRO A 133 2.85 8.98 -11.30
C PRO A 133 4.00 8.04 -11.65
N THR A 134 4.96 8.55 -12.45
CA THR A 134 6.17 7.80 -12.80
C THR A 134 6.94 7.43 -11.54
N ASN A 135 7.33 6.15 -11.45
CA ASN A 135 8.12 5.66 -10.33
C ASN A 135 9.58 6.16 -10.44
N PRO A 136 10.18 6.70 -9.36
CA PRO A 136 11.62 6.79 -9.22
C PRO A 136 12.29 5.41 -9.23
N SER A 137 13.60 5.36 -9.47
CA SER A 137 14.36 4.10 -9.48
C SER A 137 14.19 3.34 -8.17
N ASN A 138 13.80 2.06 -8.27
CA ASN A 138 13.54 1.16 -7.13
C ASN A 138 12.58 1.73 -6.07
N MET A 139 11.65 2.58 -6.50
CA MET A 139 10.55 3.06 -5.66
C MET A 139 9.22 2.75 -6.33
N ARG A 140 8.13 2.80 -5.56
CA ARG A 140 6.78 2.87 -6.10
C ARG A 140 6.02 4.04 -5.50
N VAL A 141 5.18 4.66 -6.32
CA VAL A 141 4.35 5.79 -5.92
C VAL A 141 2.91 5.54 -6.35
N LEU A 142 1.98 5.79 -5.44
CA LEU A 142 0.55 5.83 -5.72
C LEU A 142 -0.05 7.05 -5.01
N ALA A 143 -0.95 7.75 -5.70
CA ALA A 143 -1.66 8.88 -5.13
C ALA A 143 -3.17 8.65 -5.20
N ALA A 144 -3.87 9.07 -4.17
CA ALA A 144 -5.32 9.08 -4.07
C ALA A 144 -5.78 10.53 -3.85
N HIS A 145 -6.77 10.95 -4.62
CA HIS A 145 -7.43 12.24 -4.48
C HIS A 145 -8.89 12.04 -4.13
N LEU A 146 -9.33 12.67 -3.05
CA LEU A 146 -10.73 12.74 -2.67
C LEU A 146 -11.23 14.15 -2.92
N PRO A 147 -12.24 14.34 -3.80
CA PRO A 147 -12.86 15.63 -3.96
C PRO A 147 -13.53 16.04 -2.65
N GLY A 148 -13.51 17.34 -2.34
CA GLY A 148 -14.21 17.89 -1.17
C GLY A 148 -15.72 17.59 -1.24
N ALA A 149 -16.34 17.31 -0.10
CA ALA A 149 -17.78 17.10 -0.02
C ALA A 149 -18.53 18.45 0.00
N ASN A 150 -19.67 18.54 -0.71
CA ASN A 150 -20.71 19.55 -0.55
C ASN A 150 -20.22 20.98 -0.23
N GLY A 151 -19.57 21.63 -1.20
CA GLY A 151 -19.20 23.04 -1.10
C GLY A 151 -18.02 23.35 -0.16
N GLN A 152 -17.34 22.34 0.39
CA GLN A 152 -16.06 22.51 1.07
C GLN A 152 -14.91 22.42 0.06
N ASN A 153 -14.10 23.46 -0.01
CA ASN A 153 -12.92 23.58 -0.88
C ASN A 153 -11.72 22.72 -0.45
N SER A 154 -11.85 21.83 0.53
CA SER A 154 -10.74 20.98 0.96
C SER A 154 -10.78 19.64 0.23
N THR A 155 -10.11 19.61 -0.92
CA THR A 155 -9.63 18.36 -1.55
C THR A 155 -8.65 17.66 -0.61
N HIS A 156 -8.73 16.33 -0.51
CA HIS A 156 -7.76 15.55 0.27
C HIS A 156 -6.88 14.72 -0.66
N TRP A 157 -5.58 14.79 -0.40
CA TRP A 157 -4.56 14.00 -1.08
C TRP A 157 -3.96 13.00 -0.11
N SER A 158 -3.83 11.76 -0.58
CA SER A 158 -2.97 10.75 0.04
C SER A 158 -1.94 10.29 -0.97
N VAL A 159 -0.67 10.18 -0.55
CA VAL A 159 0.43 9.70 -1.38
C VAL A 159 1.19 8.65 -0.60
N ILE A 160 1.37 7.46 -1.18
CA ILE A 160 2.18 6.40 -0.61
C ILE A 160 3.43 6.22 -1.46
N LEU A 161 4.57 6.17 -0.78
CA LEU A 161 5.90 6.02 -1.33
C LEU A 161 6.50 4.75 -0.75
N VAL A 162 6.82 3.77 -1.59
CA VAL A 162 7.56 2.57 -1.19
C VAL A 162 8.99 2.71 -1.70
N ASN A 163 9.98 2.62 -0.82
CA ASN A 163 11.40 2.70 -1.17
C ASN A 163 12.07 1.35 -0.96
N HIS A 164 12.52 0.71 -2.04
CA HIS A 164 13.32 -0.53 -2.00
C HIS A 164 14.82 -0.28 -2.20
N ASN A 165 15.25 0.99 -2.23
CA ASN A 165 16.67 1.29 -2.26
C ASN A 165 17.32 0.95 -0.90
N ALA A 166 18.60 0.58 -0.96
CA ALA A 166 19.45 0.37 0.21
C ALA A 166 19.80 1.69 0.95
N SER A 167 19.42 2.84 0.38
CA SER A 167 19.62 4.17 0.95
C SER A 167 18.30 4.95 1.02
N ALA A 168 18.27 5.94 1.90
CA ALA A 168 17.18 6.91 1.92
C ALA A 168 17.13 7.69 0.59
N THR A 169 15.93 8.03 0.15
CA THR A 169 15.69 8.76 -1.10
C THR A 169 14.93 10.06 -0.82
N ASN A 170 15.46 11.18 -1.32
CA ASN A 170 14.78 12.47 -1.25
C ASN A 170 13.77 12.57 -2.39
N ILE A 171 12.53 12.91 -2.07
CA ILE A 171 11.42 13.03 -3.01
C ILE A 171 10.85 14.44 -2.95
N ALA A 172 10.58 15.01 -4.12
CA ALA A 172 9.87 16.26 -4.28
C ALA A 172 8.55 16.00 -5.01
N LEU A 173 7.44 16.05 -4.28
CA LEU A 173 6.11 15.84 -4.84
C LEU A 173 5.51 17.15 -5.31
N ALA A 174 4.95 17.15 -6.52
CA ALA A 174 4.16 18.25 -7.06
C ALA A 174 2.70 17.80 -7.17
N LEU A 175 1.79 18.61 -6.63
CA LEU A 175 0.35 18.45 -6.81
C LEU A 175 -0.16 19.36 -7.94
N PRO A 176 -1.37 19.12 -8.49
CA PRO A 176 -1.98 20.01 -9.48
C PRO A 176 -2.01 21.47 -9.00
N ALA A 177 -1.79 22.42 -9.91
CA ALA A 177 -1.58 23.83 -9.56
C ALA A 177 -2.76 24.47 -8.82
N ASN A 178 -3.98 24.01 -9.08
CA ASN A 178 -5.23 24.45 -8.45
C ASN A 178 -5.49 23.79 -7.07
N GLU A 179 -4.68 22.82 -6.67
CA GLU A 179 -4.87 22.04 -5.44
C GLU A 179 -3.62 22.15 -4.56
N GLN A 180 -3.73 22.92 -3.48
CA GLN A 180 -2.57 23.40 -2.74
C GLN A 180 -2.68 23.15 -1.23
N PRO A 181 -2.95 21.91 -0.75
CA PRO A 181 -2.89 21.62 0.68
C PRO A 181 -1.50 21.93 1.23
N THR A 182 -1.44 22.72 2.31
CA THR A 182 -0.20 23.22 2.90
C THR A 182 0.31 22.37 4.05
N ALA A 183 -0.56 21.56 4.66
CA ALA A 183 -0.23 20.68 5.77
C ALA A 183 -0.48 19.22 5.36
N PHE A 184 0.40 18.34 5.81
CA PHE A 184 0.28 16.90 5.66
C PHE A 184 0.62 16.21 6.97
N THR A 185 -0.02 15.07 7.18
CA THR A 185 0.38 14.07 8.15
C THR A 185 1.23 13.02 7.44
N MET A 186 2.42 12.77 7.97
CA MET A 186 3.35 11.76 7.49
C MET A 186 3.38 10.57 8.44
N TYR A 187 3.24 9.37 7.89
CA TYR A 187 3.45 8.11 8.58
C TYR A 187 4.64 7.41 7.94
N THR A 188 5.58 6.94 8.76
CA THR A 188 6.75 6.18 8.30
C THR A 188 6.66 4.77 8.83
N TYR A 189 6.73 3.79 7.92
CA TYR A 189 6.85 2.37 8.23
C TYR A 189 8.23 1.88 7.80
N SER A 190 9.07 1.50 8.75
CA SER A 190 10.45 1.02 8.50
C SER A 190 10.86 0.00 9.55
N GLU A 191 12.00 -0.66 9.36
CA GLU A 191 12.55 -1.55 10.38
C GLU A 191 12.66 -0.89 11.76
N ALA A 192 13.06 0.37 11.82
CA ALA A 192 13.13 1.13 13.07
C ALA A 192 11.75 1.61 13.58
N GLN A 193 10.73 1.64 12.72
CA GLN A 193 9.42 2.23 13.00
C GLN A 193 8.30 1.44 12.29
N HIS A 194 7.96 0.23 12.76
CA HIS A 194 6.91 -0.62 12.15
C HIS A 194 5.75 -0.95 13.10
N ALA A 195 5.83 -0.45 14.34
CA ALA A 195 4.99 -0.72 15.50
C ALA A 195 4.79 -2.21 15.86
N THR A 196 5.16 -2.56 17.10
CA THR A 196 5.00 -3.88 17.72
C THR A 196 4.71 -3.70 19.20
N GLY A 197 3.51 -3.18 19.50
CA GLY A 197 3.05 -2.88 20.86
C GLY A 197 1.53 -2.75 20.92
N SER A 198 0.96 -2.41 22.07
CA SER A 198 -0.50 -2.29 22.25
C SER A 198 -1.13 -1.13 21.46
N GLU A 199 -0.32 -0.15 21.06
CA GLU A 199 -0.73 0.93 20.17
C GLU A 199 -1.13 0.35 18.82
N LYS A 200 -2.35 0.65 18.35
CA LYS A 200 -2.91 0.11 17.09
C LYS A 200 -2.75 1.08 15.92
N THR A 201 -1.70 1.92 15.94
CA THR A 201 -1.39 2.91 14.90
C THR A 201 0.12 3.20 14.85
N LEU A 202 0.61 3.63 13.68
CA LEU A 202 1.91 4.33 13.59
C LEU A 202 1.77 5.75 14.12
N GLN A 203 2.86 6.27 14.69
CA GLN A 203 2.92 7.64 15.20
C GLN A 203 2.99 8.64 14.03
N PRO A 204 2.03 9.56 13.90
CA PRO A 204 2.06 10.57 12.84
C PRO A 204 3.11 11.65 13.12
N THR A 205 3.69 12.18 12.05
CA THR A 205 4.52 13.39 12.07
C THR A 205 3.88 14.47 11.19
N ALA A 206 3.68 15.68 11.71
CA ALA A 206 3.18 16.79 10.90
C ALA A 206 4.30 17.35 10.01
N ILE A 207 4.01 17.56 8.72
CA ILE A 207 4.91 18.20 7.76
C ILE A 207 4.17 19.28 6.97
N THR A 208 4.89 20.27 6.46
CA THR A 208 4.31 21.37 5.68
C THR A 208 4.95 21.48 4.30
N ARG A 209 4.13 21.86 3.32
CA ARG A 209 4.60 22.11 1.95
C ARG A 209 5.48 23.35 1.94
N GLN A 210 6.64 23.30 1.29
CA GLN A 210 7.48 24.49 1.15
C GLN A 210 6.83 25.47 0.17
N GLN A 211 6.76 26.75 0.57
CA GLN A 211 6.04 27.77 -0.20
C GLN A 211 6.78 28.22 -1.47
N LYS A 212 8.12 28.06 -1.53
CA LYS A 212 8.96 28.66 -2.57
C LYS A 212 8.93 27.93 -3.92
N ASP A 213 8.69 26.62 -3.92
CA ASP A 213 8.69 25.76 -5.12
C ASP A 213 7.37 25.00 -5.33
N HIS A 214 6.38 25.24 -4.46
CA HIS A 214 5.10 24.53 -4.40
C HIS A 214 5.24 23.00 -4.29
N ARG A 215 6.39 22.50 -3.85
CA ARG A 215 6.64 21.06 -3.70
C ARG A 215 6.58 20.64 -2.25
N LEU A 216 6.10 19.42 -2.03
CA LEU A 216 6.23 18.74 -0.76
C LEU A 216 7.53 17.94 -0.80
N LEU A 217 8.52 18.41 -0.05
CA LEU A 217 9.80 17.73 0.08
C LEU A 217 9.71 16.74 1.24
N THR A 218 10.09 15.48 1.00
CA THR A 218 10.18 14.46 2.03
C THR A 218 11.35 13.53 1.76
N GLN A 219 11.83 12.85 2.79
CA GLN A 219 12.81 11.79 2.68
C GLN A 219 12.14 10.46 3.02
N VAL A 220 12.31 9.48 2.13
CA VAL A 220 11.82 8.11 2.35
C VAL A 220 13.01 7.25 2.76
N PRO A 221 13.07 6.72 4.00
CA PRO A 221 14.17 5.87 4.46
C PRO A 221 14.43 4.66 3.54
N ALA A 222 15.61 4.05 3.64
CA ALA A 222 15.90 2.80 2.95
C ALA A 222 14.88 1.72 3.34
N ASN A 223 14.48 0.89 2.37
CA ASN A 223 13.58 -0.25 2.60
C ASN A 223 12.36 0.05 3.50
N SER A 224 11.55 1.03 3.08
CA SER A 224 10.50 1.60 3.93
C SER A 224 9.29 2.08 3.13
N ILE A 225 8.22 2.42 3.84
CA ILE A 225 7.04 3.10 3.31
C ILE A 225 6.90 4.46 4.00
N VAL A 226 6.60 5.49 3.22
CA VAL A 226 6.10 6.77 3.71
C VAL A 226 4.71 7.01 3.13
N LEU A 227 3.73 7.26 4.00
CA LEU A 227 2.39 7.71 3.61
C LEU A 227 2.21 9.17 4.04
N LEU A 228 1.78 10.00 3.10
CA LEU A 228 1.46 11.42 3.31
C LEU A 228 -0.04 11.60 3.10
N SER A 229 -0.72 12.30 4.01
CA SER A 229 -2.15 12.62 3.89
C SER A 229 -2.40 14.08 4.26
N SER A 230 -3.08 14.85 3.41
CA SER A 230 -3.45 16.26 3.67
C SER A 230 -4.72 16.41 4.49
#